data_AF-A0A2G5U569-F1
#
_entry.id   AF-A0A2G5U569-F1
#
_cell.length_a   1.000
_cell.length_b   1.000
_cell.length_c   1.000
_cell.angle_alpha   90.00
_cell.angle_beta   90.00
_cell.angle_gamma   90.00
#
_symmetry.space_group_name_H-M   'P 1'
#
loop_
_entity.id
_entity.type
_entity.pdbx_description
1 polymer ?
#
loop_
_entity_poly.entity_id
_entity_poly.type
_entity_poly.pdbx_seq_one_letter_code
_entity_poly.pdbx_strand_id
1 'polypeptide(L)'
;MLQSDFVFSCMATRNSAPADTTVSCELPTQLTDADDTNLEPTVSGNILTATCVHQVTGISAFVEYNGMTTTLSAIMMVCLNNGYQYTTDTGDVIEVTTLRCTV
;
A
#
# COMPACT_ATOMS: atom_id res chain seq x y z
N MET A 1 43.51 33.88 -17.64
CA MET A 1 42.56 33.36 -16.63
C MET A 1 41.20 33.31 -17.29
N LEU A 2 40.62 32.12 -17.33
CA LEU A 2 39.44 31.79 -18.12
C LEU A 2 38.14 32.10 -17.37
N GLN A 3 37.17 32.60 -18.13
CA GLN A 3 35.73 32.32 -18.06
C GLN A 3 34.84 33.26 -17.22
N SER A 4 34.09 34.10 -17.95
CA SER A 4 32.86 34.77 -17.52
C SER A 4 31.62 34.02 -18.02
N ASP A 5 30.56 34.20 -17.23
CA ASP A 5 29.12 34.04 -17.47
C ASP A 5 28.53 32.63 -17.58
N PHE A 6 27.71 32.27 -16.59
CA PHE A 6 26.34 31.78 -16.82
C PHE A 6 25.44 32.10 -15.61
N VAL A 7 24.37 32.83 -15.89
CA VAL A 7 23.24 33.13 -15.00
C VAL A 7 22.44 31.86 -14.73
N PHE A 8 22.01 31.60 -13.49
CA PHE A 8 20.71 30.97 -13.22
C PHE A 8 20.16 31.39 -11.86
N SER A 9 19.21 32.33 -11.92
CA SER A 9 18.24 32.61 -10.87
C SER A 9 17.32 31.40 -10.72
N CYS A 10 17.39 30.70 -9.58
CA CYS A 10 16.36 29.78 -9.08
C CYS A 10 16.49 29.69 -7.54
N MET A 11 16.17 30.77 -6.83
CA MET A 11 15.66 30.64 -5.46
C MET A 11 14.19 30.25 -5.55
N ALA A 12 13.92 28.95 -5.53
CA ALA A 12 12.65 28.39 -5.08
C ALA A 12 12.98 27.09 -4.36
N THR A 13 12.73 27.12 -3.06
CA THR A 13 12.74 26.03 -2.09
C THR A 13 12.72 24.67 -2.78
N ARG A 14 13.83 23.93 -2.74
CA ARG A 14 13.73 22.47 -2.80
C ARG A 14 12.81 22.10 -1.64
N ASN A 15 11.54 21.89 -1.94
CA ASN A 15 10.74 20.97 -1.17
C ASN A 15 11.51 19.67 -1.31
N SER A 16 12.40 19.42 -0.35
CA SER A 16 12.88 18.10 -0.06
C SER A 16 11.59 17.31 0.09
N ALA A 17 11.18 16.59 -0.97
CA ALA A 17 10.36 15.42 -0.77
C ALA A 17 11.07 14.68 0.38
N PRO A 18 10.43 14.50 1.54
CA PRO A 18 11.07 13.79 2.62
C PRO A 18 11.55 12.48 2.01
N ALA A 19 12.82 12.18 2.29
CA ALA A 19 13.50 10.99 1.81
C ALA A 19 12.50 9.85 1.75
N ASP A 20 12.49 9.14 0.62
CA ASP A 20 11.88 7.83 0.41
C ASP A 20 12.28 6.97 1.60
N THR A 21 11.50 7.08 2.67
CA THR A 21 11.76 6.41 3.92
C THR A 21 11.17 5.07 3.59
N THR A 22 12.02 4.18 3.09
CA THR A 22 11.64 2.78 2.90
C THR A 22 11.26 2.27 4.27
N VAL A 23 9.97 2.38 4.54
CA VAL A 23 9.37 1.96 5.78
C VAL A 23 9.61 0.47 5.86
N SER A 24 10.39 0.04 6.85
CA SER A 24 11.02 -1.28 6.88
C SER A 24 10.07 -2.41 7.30
N CYS A 25 8.75 -2.24 7.11
CA CYS A 25 7.81 -3.32 7.42
C CYS A 25 7.89 -4.46 6.41
N GLU A 26 7.79 -5.67 6.93
CA GLU A 26 7.62 -6.86 6.11
C GLU A 26 6.26 -6.80 5.40
N LEU A 27 6.26 -6.98 4.08
CA LEU A 27 5.01 -7.01 3.31
C LEU A 27 4.24 -8.30 3.64
N PRO A 28 2.91 -8.26 3.78
CA PRO A 28 2.12 -9.46 3.97
C PRO A 28 2.30 -10.41 2.78
N THR A 29 2.33 -11.71 3.06
CA THR A 29 2.39 -12.73 2.02
C THR A 29 1.09 -12.70 1.21
N GLN A 30 1.22 -12.55 -0.10
CA GLN A 30 0.06 -12.62 -0.99
C GLN A 30 -0.23 -14.06 -1.35
N LEU A 31 -1.43 -14.52 -0.99
CA LEU A 31 -1.92 -15.81 -1.46
C LEU A 31 -2.65 -15.58 -2.77
N THR A 32 -2.28 -16.35 -3.78
CA THR A 32 -2.94 -16.35 -5.08
C THR A 32 -4.28 -17.08 -4.97
N ASP A 33 -5.35 -16.46 -5.45
CA ASP A 33 -6.64 -17.10 -5.66
C ASP A 33 -7.22 -16.71 -7.02
N ALA A 34 -7.96 -17.67 -7.60
CA ALA A 34 -8.81 -17.68 -8.81
C ALA A 34 -8.39 -16.79 -10.01
N ASP A 35 -8.44 -17.36 -11.21
CA ASP A 35 -7.99 -16.76 -12.49
C ASP A 35 -8.55 -15.34 -12.81
N ASP A 36 -9.57 -14.86 -12.08
CA ASP A 36 -10.27 -13.59 -12.34
C ASP A 36 -10.18 -12.54 -11.21
N THR A 37 -9.56 -12.85 -10.06
CA THR A 37 -9.29 -11.90 -8.96
C THR A 37 -7.82 -11.53 -8.88
N ASN A 38 -7.50 -10.23 -8.84
CA ASN A 38 -6.14 -9.73 -8.64
C ASN A 38 -6.05 -8.91 -7.35
N LEU A 39 -4.99 -9.16 -6.57
CA LEU A 39 -4.63 -8.35 -5.40
C LEU A 39 -3.55 -7.35 -5.81
N GLU A 40 -3.85 -6.06 -5.68
CA GLU A 40 -2.93 -4.97 -6.03
C GLU A 40 -2.44 -4.26 -4.76
N PRO A 41 -1.22 -4.55 -4.27
CA PRO A 41 -0.59 -3.81 -3.18
C PRO A 41 -0.05 -2.46 -3.68
N THR A 42 -0.28 -1.38 -2.92
CA THR A 42 0.34 -0.09 -3.16
C THR A 42 0.92 0.45 -1.86
N VAL A 43 2.23 0.69 -1.83
CA VAL A 43 2.91 1.28 -0.66
C VAL A 43 3.11 2.77 -0.88
N SER A 44 2.71 3.57 0.10
CA SER A 44 2.92 5.02 0.12
C SER A 44 3.35 5.46 1.52
N GLY A 45 4.65 5.76 1.70
CA GLY A 45 5.21 6.04 3.01
C GLY A 45 5.07 4.84 3.94
N ASN A 46 4.37 5.01 5.06
CA ASN A 46 4.08 3.95 6.03
C ASN A 46 2.74 3.25 5.82
N ILE A 47 2.05 3.50 4.71
CA ILE A 47 0.75 2.92 4.42
C ILE A 47 0.87 1.90 3.30
N LEU A 48 0.30 0.72 3.51
CA LEU A 48 0.04 -0.26 2.46
C LEU A 48 -1.47 -0.28 2.18
N THR A 49 -1.85 0.00 0.95
CA THR A 49 -3.22 -0.22 0.46
C THR A 49 -3.26 -1.53 -0.29
N ALA A 50 -4.16 -2.43 0.10
CA ALA A 50 -4.40 -3.68 -0.59
C ALA A 50 -5.77 -3.60 -1.27
N THR A 51 -5.80 -3.65 -2.60
CA THR A 51 -7.03 -3.52 -3.39
C THR A 51 -7.30 -4.81 -4.16
N CYS A 52 -8.52 -5.31 -4.07
CA CYS A 52 -9.01 -6.41 -4.87
C CYS A 52 -9.71 -5.90 -6.13
N VAL A 53 -9.24 -6.40 -7.28
CA VAL A 53 -9.78 -6.10 -8.60
C VAL A 53 -10.31 -7.40 -9.19
N HIS A 54 -11.57 -7.38 -9.65
CA HIS A 54 -12.17 -8.51 -10.36
C HIS A 54 -12.45 -8.12 -11.81
N GLN A 55 -12.11 -8.99 -12.75
CA GLN A 55 -12.27 -8.69 -14.18
C GLN A 55 -13.72 -8.81 -14.66
N VAL A 56 -14.54 -9.62 -13.99
CA VAL A 56 -15.95 -9.83 -14.37
C VAL A 56 -16.84 -8.78 -13.72
N THR A 57 -17.57 -8.04 -14.56
CA THR A 57 -18.56 -7.04 -14.13
C THR A 57 -19.73 -7.70 -13.40
N GLY A 58 -20.16 -7.09 -12.29
CA GLY A 58 -21.28 -7.60 -11.47
C GLY A 58 -20.89 -8.59 -10.38
N ILE A 59 -19.60 -8.95 -10.27
CA ILE A 59 -19.06 -9.73 -9.16
C ILE A 59 -18.25 -8.78 -8.27
N SER A 60 -18.51 -8.82 -6.97
CA SER A 60 -17.75 -8.07 -5.97
C SER A 60 -16.60 -8.92 -5.46
N ALA A 61 -15.39 -8.35 -5.47
CA ALA A 61 -14.26 -8.96 -4.77
C ALA A 61 -14.01 -8.22 -3.45
N PHE A 62 -13.62 -8.99 -2.44
CA PHE A 62 -13.37 -8.56 -1.10
C PHE A 62 -11.95 -8.93 -0.69
N VAL A 63 -11.32 -8.06 0.12
CA VAL A 63 -10.04 -8.37 0.72
C VAL A 63 -10.25 -9.38 1.84
N GLU A 64 -9.43 -10.42 1.86
CA GLU A 64 -9.28 -11.32 2.99
C GLU A 64 -7.88 -11.14 3.58
N TYR A 65 -7.82 -10.97 4.89
CA TYR A 65 -6.58 -10.83 5.65
C TYR A 65 -6.52 -11.91 6.73
N ASN A 66 -5.39 -12.61 6.87
CA ASN A 66 -5.20 -13.71 7.84
C ASN A 66 -6.36 -14.75 7.88
N GLY A 67 -7.03 -15.01 6.75
CA GLY A 67 -8.19 -15.93 6.70
C GLY A 67 -9.55 -15.29 7.01
N MET A 68 -9.62 -13.98 7.26
CA MET A 68 -10.86 -13.25 7.55
C MET A 68 -11.28 -12.37 6.38
N THR A 69 -12.45 -12.66 5.82
CA THR A 69 -13.03 -11.90 4.70
C THR A 69 -13.63 -10.59 5.20
N THR A 70 -13.25 -9.48 4.58
CA THR A 70 -13.87 -8.17 4.82
C THR A 70 -15.11 -7.99 3.94
N THR A 71 -15.86 -6.92 4.18
CA THR A 71 -16.87 -6.44 3.22
C THR A 71 -16.31 -5.38 2.26
N LEU A 72 -14.99 -5.18 2.25
CA LEU A 72 -14.32 -4.10 1.54
C LEU A 72 -13.52 -4.66 0.37
N SER A 73 -13.59 -3.99 -0.78
CA SER A 73 -12.72 -4.30 -1.92
C SER A 73 -11.32 -3.72 -1.73
N ALA A 74 -11.09 -2.87 -0.74
CA ALA A 74 -9.77 -2.34 -0.40
C ALA A 74 -9.65 -2.10 1.10
N ILE A 75 -8.48 -2.38 1.66
CA ILE A 75 -8.11 -2.02 3.03
C ILE A 75 -6.82 -1.22 3.04
N MET A 76 -6.71 -0.31 4.02
CA MET A 76 -5.49 0.42 4.31
C MET A 76 -4.87 -0.12 5.59
N MET A 77 -3.58 -0.41 5.53
CA MET A 77 -2.78 -0.87 6.66
C MET A 77 -1.67 0.13 6.95
N VAL A 78 -1.31 0.25 8.23
CA VAL A 78 -0.22 1.12 8.68
C VAL A 78 0.93 0.25 9.15
N CYS A 79 2.13 0.53 8.66
CA CYS A 79 3.35 -0.09 9.16
C CYS A 79 3.64 0.38 10.58
N LEU A 80 3.67 -0.57 11.51
CA LEU A 80 4.01 -0.37 12.92
C LEU A 80 4.79 -1.61 13.41
N ASN A 81 5.86 -1.41 14.18
CA ASN A 81 6.64 -2.50 14.78
C ASN A 81 7.11 -3.58 13.77
N ASN A 82 7.53 -3.18 12.57
CA ASN A 82 8.01 -4.07 11.49
C ASN A 82 6.93 -4.92 10.78
N GLY A 83 5.65 -4.73 11.11
CA GLY A 83 4.52 -5.36 10.41
C GLY A 83 3.43 -4.36 9.98
N TYR A 84 2.66 -4.71 8.96
CA TYR A 84 1.49 -3.92 8.55
C TYR A 84 0.29 -4.26 9.41
N GLN A 85 -0.34 -3.25 10.00
CA GLN A 85 -1.49 -3.40 10.88
C GLN A 85 -2.75 -2.85 10.22
N TYR A 86 -3.82 -3.63 10.28
CA TYR A 86 -5.16 -3.23 9.86
C TYR A 86 -6.02 -2.96 11.11
N THR A 87 -6.69 -1.82 11.12
CA THR A 87 -7.74 -1.52 12.10
C THR A 87 -9.07 -1.95 11.51
N THR A 88 -9.68 -2.97 12.11
CA THR A 88 -10.98 -3.50 11.71
C THR A 88 -12.13 -2.53 12.01
N ASP A 89 -13.31 -2.80 11.47
CA ASP A 89 -14.51 -1.99 11.72
C ASP A 89 -14.96 -2.01 13.20
N THR A 90 -14.58 -3.04 13.96
CA THR A 90 -14.81 -3.11 15.41
C THR A 90 -13.79 -2.32 16.23
N GLY A 91 -12.75 -1.78 15.59
CA GLY A 91 -11.67 -1.02 16.21
C GLY A 91 -10.49 -1.89 16.67
N ASP A 92 -10.52 -3.20 16.43
CA ASP A 92 -9.41 -4.09 16.74
C ASP A 92 -8.24 -3.87 15.77
N VAL A 93 -7.03 -3.82 16.31
CA VAL A 93 -5.79 -3.65 15.53
C VAL A 93 -5.12 -5.02 15.37
N ILE A 94 -4.95 -5.44 14.12
CA ILE A 94 -4.46 -6.78 13.77
C ILE A 94 -3.25 -6.63 12.85
N GLU A 95 -2.15 -7.32 13.19
CA GLU A 95 -1.02 -7.48 12.27
C GLU A 95 -1.41 -8.42 11.12
N VAL A 96 -1.27 -7.93 9.89
CA VAL A 96 -1.63 -8.65 8.68
C VAL A 96 -0.40 -9.35 8.13
N THR A 97 -0.41 -10.68 8.19
CA THR A 97 0.69 -11.53 7.70
C THR A 97 0.39 -12.12 6.33
N THR A 98 -0.89 -12.26 5.98
CA THR A 98 -1.32 -12.77 4.67
C THR A 98 -2.47 -11.95 4.10
N LEU A 99 -2.47 -11.76 2.79
CA LEU A 99 -3.55 -11.11 2.04
C LEU A 99 -3.98 -11.99 0.85
N ARG A 100 -5.26 -11.96 0.54
CA ARG A 100 -5.82 -12.50 -0.70
C ARG A 100 -7.09 -11.77 -1.10
N CYS A 101 -7.54 -12.02 -2.32
CA CYS A 101 -8.86 -11.62 -2.78
C CYS A 101 -9.80 -12.82 -2.77
N THR A 102 -11.07 -12.55 -2.49
CA THR A 102 -12.16 -13.53 -2.56
C THR A 102 -13.40 -12.87 -3.16
N VAL A 103 -14.35 -13.65 -3.66
CA VAL A 103 -15.61 -13.19 -4.30
C VAL A 103 -16.83 -13.74 -3.58
#